data_AF-A0A914CP93-F1
#
_entry.id   AF-A0A914CP93-F1
#
_cell.length_a   1.000
_cell.length_b   1.000
_cell.length_c   1.000
_cell.angle_alpha   90.00
_cell.angle_beta   90.00
_cell.angle_gamma   90.00
#
_symmetry.space_group_name_H-M   'P 1'
#
loop_
_entity.id
_entity.type
_entity.pdbx_description
1 polymer ?
#
loop_
_entity_poly.entity_id
_entity_poly.type
_entity_poly.pdbx_seq_one_letter_code
_entity_poly.pdbx_strand_id
1 'polypeptide(L)'
;MIFKATLGSAQQLSSITPCAYPNVHDRAHCGILDPQLDHGLICDPDNVISMSEAHLVDTFLQRVYNERKHKCICNKSKGLNCWYKFGFAFLREIFPVDGAVSDLYGDSIYEYAHNFARIVRERWDFSSCGEDILILVVLQRPAQLVPDSLPDSSQHQGASSNRLPVIFVSYGSQVVERFGSAEGFHAMPYSLEPLQRIVDEENERLQNGYPLQR
;
A
#
# COMPACT_ATOMS: atom_id res chain seq x y z
N MET A 1 -22.72 -28.18 -24.87
CA MET A 1 -21.79 -27.46 -23.98
C MET A 1 -22.49 -26.24 -23.46
N ILE A 2 -22.77 -26.18 -22.17
CA ILE A 2 -23.36 -25.01 -21.51
C ILE A 2 -22.18 -24.21 -20.95
N PHE A 3 -21.92 -23.04 -21.52
CA PHE A 3 -21.04 -22.06 -20.89
C PHE A 3 -21.74 -21.57 -19.61
N LYS A 4 -21.24 -21.98 -18.44
CA LYS A 4 -21.55 -21.31 -17.18
C LYS A 4 -20.74 -20.00 -17.18
N ALA A 5 -21.35 -18.92 -17.63
CA ALA A 5 -20.91 -17.59 -17.24
C ALA A 5 -21.20 -17.44 -15.74
N THR A 6 -20.17 -17.49 -14.91
CA THR A 6 -20.26 -16.99 -13.54
C THR A 6 -20.56 -15.50 -13.63
N LEU A 7 -21.75 -15.11 -13.17
CA LEU A 7 -22.09 -13.70 -12.94
C LEU A 7 -21.03 -13.14 -11.99
N GLY A 8 -20.13 -12.29 -12.50
CA GLY A 8 -19.34 -11.40 -11.67
C GLY A 8 -20.30 -10.55 -10.83
N SER A 9 -20.10 -10.52 -9.52
CA SER A 9 -20.88 -9.67 -8.62
C SER A 9 -20.80 -8.22 -9.11
N ALA A 10 -21.87 -7.43 -8.96
CA ALA A 10 -21.86 -5.99 -9.28
C ALA A 10 -20.72 -5.24 -8.57
N GLN A 11 -20.24 -5.77 -7.43
CA GLN A 11 -19.08 -5.25 -6.68
C GLN A 11 -17.75 -5.40 -7.44
N GLN A 12 -17.58 -6.47 -8.23
CA GLN A 12 -16.39 -6.70 -9.07
C GLN A 12 -16.37 -5.74 -10.28
N LEU A 13 -17.54 -5.33 -10.78
CA LEU A 13 -17.67 -4.34 -11.85
C LEU A 13 -17.39 -2.90 -11.38
N SER A 14 -17.53 -2.62 -10.08
CA SER A 14 -17.22 -1.32 -9.47
C SER A 14 -15.80 -1.22 -8.89
N SER A 15 -15.04 -2.31 -8.87
CA SER A 15 -13.71 -2.32 -8.26
C SER A 15 -12.69 -1.61 -9.14
N ILE A 16 -11.89 -0.74 -8.55
CA ILE A 16 -10.83 -0.01 -9.23
C ILE A 16 -9.67 -0.97 -9.50
N THR A 17 -9.27 -1.10 -10.77
CA THR A 17 -8.11 -1.90 -11.17
C THR A 17 -6.81 -1.10 -11.00
N PRO A 18 -5.62 -1.74 -10.94
CA PRO A 18 -4.35 -1.00 -10.83
C PRO A 18 -4.13 0.03 -11.94
N CYS A 19 -4.62 -0.26 -13.15
CA CYS A 19 -4.52 0.61 -14.32
C CYS A 19 -5.60 1.70 -14.37
N ALA A 20 -6.73 1.50 -13.68
CA ALA A 20 -7.79 2.50 -13.53
C ALA A 20 -7.60 3.36 -12.28
N TYR A 21 -6.71 2.98 -11.36
CA TYR A 21 -6.42 3.76 -10.16
C TYR A 21 -5.96 5.18 -10.55
N PRO A 22 -6.51 6.24 -9.92
CA PRO A 22 -6.19 7.60 -10.30
C PRO A 22 -4.72 7.94 -10.11
N ASN A 23 -4.22 8.87 -10.91
CA ASN A 23 -2.91 9.47 -10.65
C ASN A 23 -3.04 10.43 -9.46
N VAL A 24 -2.08 10.42 -8.54
CA VAL A 24 -2.12 11.26 -7.32
C VAL A 24 -2.18 12.76 -7.59
N HIS A 25 -1.74 13.21 -8.76
CA HIS A 25 -1.84 14.60 -9.17
C HIS A 25 -3.25 14.98 -9.67
N ASP A 26 -4.10 14.01 -9.98
CA ASP A 26 -5.51 14.19 -10.30
C ASP A 26 -6.36 14.18 -9.02
N ARG A 27 -6.33 15.33 -8.32
CA ARG A 27 -7.02 15.49 -7.03
C ARG A 27 -8.53 15.28 -7.11
N ALA A 28 -9.15 15.53 -8.26
CA ALA A 28 -10.59 15.36 -8.43
C ALA A 28 -10.98 13.88 -8.35
N HIS A 29 -10.21 13.00 -9.00
CA HIS A 29 -10.47 11.56 -8.99
C HIS A 29 -9.83 10.84 -7.80
N CYS A 30 -8.79 11.40 -7.17
CA CYS A 30 -8.18 10.83 -5.97
C CYS A 30 -8.99 11.02 -4.68
N GLY A 31 -10.09 11.77 -4.66
CA GLY A 31 -10.88 11.98 -3.45
C GLY A 31 -10.23 12.88 -2.39
N ILE A 32 -9.03 13.41 -2.64
CA ILE A 32 -8.31 14.33 -1.74
C ILE A 32 -8.31 15.73 -2.35
N LEU A 33 -9.24 16.58 -1.89
CA LEU A 33 -9.44 17.92 -2.45
C LEU A 33 -8.75 19.03 -1.67
N ASP A 34 -8.22 18.76 -0.48
CA ASP A 34 -7.62 19.81 0.36
C ASP A 34 -6.26 20.25 -0.18
N PRO A 35 -6.08 21.53 -0.55
CA PRO A 35 -4.80 22.07 -0.99
C PRO A 35 -3.70 22.07 0.08
N GLN A 36 -4.04 21.99 1.36
CA GLN A 36 -3.10 22.01 2.48
C GLN A 36 -2.34 20.69 2.68
N LEU A 37 -2.75 19.61 2.00
CA LEU A 37 -2.02 18.35 1.97
C LEU A 37 -0.96 18.43 0.86
N ASP A 38 0.28 18.77 1.22
CA ASP A 38 1.38 19.03 0.29
C ASP A 38 2.66 18.22 0.57
N HIS A 39 2.76 17.54 1.72
CA HIS A 39 3.94 16.72 2.07
C HIS A 39 3.75 15.27 1.61
N GLY A 40 2.55 14.72 1.76
CA GLY A 40 2.20 13.35 1.33
C GLY A 40 1.52 13.30 -0.03
N LEU A 41 1.91 12.32 -0.85
CA LEU A 41 1.14 11.97 -2.04
C LEU A 41 0.04 10.98 -1.63
N ILE A 42 -1.13 11.50 -1.28
CA ILE A 42 -2.27 10.70 -0.78
C ILE A 42 -3.36 10.62 -1.86
N CYS A 43 -3.87 9.42 -2.11
CA CYS A 43 -5.00 9.17 -2.99
C CYS A 43 -5.97 8.16 -2.36
N ASP A 44 -7.24 8.54 -2.30
CA ASP A 44 -8.34 7.74 -1.76
C ASP A 44 -9.62 7.91 -2.61
N PRO A 45 -9.69 7.27 -3.79
CA PRO A 45 -10.85 7.37 -4.67
C PRO A 45 -12.14 6.78 -4.06
N ASP A 46 -12.00 5.83 -3.13
CA ASP A 46 -13.13 5.14 -2.50
C ASP A 46 -13.65 5.87 -1.24
N ASN A 47 -13.02 6.99 -0.87
CA ASN A 47 -13.30 7.78 0.34
C ASN A 47 -13.38 6.87 1.59
N VAL A 48 -12.36 6.03 1.76
CA VAL A 48 -12.27 5.06 2.85
C VAL A 48 -11.63 5.64 4.10
N ILE A 49 -10.81 6.68 3.97
CA ILE A 49 -10.27 7.45 5.09
C ILE A 49 -10.96 8.82 5.18
N SER A 50 -11.01 9.34 6.40
CA SER A 50 -11.45 10.71 6.66
C SER A 50 -10.35 11.71 6.32
N MET A 51 -10.76 12.96 6.05
CA MET A 51 -9.80 14.06 5.88
C MET A 51 -8.92 14.27 7.12
N SER A 52 -9.44 14.01 8.33
CA SER A 52 -8.65 14.05 9.57
C SER A 52 -7.51 13.03 9.58
N GLU A 53 -7.76 11.80 9.10
CA GLU A 53 -6.72 10.78 8.99
C GLU A 53 -5.68 11.16 7.93
N ALA A 54 -6.12 11.72 6.79
CA ALA A 54 -5.21 12.23 5.77
C ALA A 54 -4.28 13.34 6.33
N HIS A 55 -4.81 14.28 7.14
CA HIS A 55 -3.99 15.29 7.81
C HIS A 55 -3.02 14.72 8.82
N LEU A 56 -3.38 13.64 9.54
CA LEU A 56 -2.45 12.97 10.45
C LEU A 56 -1.25 12.38 9.69
N VAL A 57 -1.51 11.75 8.54
CA VAL A 57 -0.44 11.24 7.66
C VAL A 57 0.44 12.38 7.16
N ASP A 58 -0.16 13.47 6.65
CA ASP A 58 0.61 14.61 6.13
C ASP A 58 1.45 15.30 7.22
N THR A 59 0.87 15.52 8.41
CA THR A 59 1.57 16.10 9.56
C THR A 59 2.75 15.22 10.01
N PHE A 60 2.56 13.90 9.99
CA PHE A 60 3.64 12.96 10.29
C PHE A 60 4.76 13.06 9.26
N LEU A 61 4.43 13.07 7.96
CA LEU A 61 5.41 13.19 6.89
C LEU A 61 6.15 14.54 6.93
N GLN A 62 5.45 15.63 7.24
CA GLN A 62 6.07 16.93 7.42
C GLN A 62 7.16 16.89 8.50
N ARG A 63 6.87 16.27 9.65
CA ARG A 63 7.85 16.09 10.74
C ARG A 63 9.05 15.28 10.25
N VAL A 64 8.79 14.14 9.61
CA VAL A 64 9.82 13.25 9.09
C VAL A 64 10.71 13.97 8.06
N TYR A 65 10.13 14.72 7.12
CA TYR A 65 10.90 15.50 6.16
C TYR A 65 11.71 16.59 6.83
N ASN A 66 11.17 17.30 7.81
CA ASN A 66 11.93 18.30 8.55
C ASN A 66 13.18 17.71 9.23
N GLU A 67 13.09 16.49 9.76
CA GLU A 67 14.21 15.79 10.39
C GLU A 67 15.20 15.16 9.39
N ARG A 68 14.72 14.76 8.20
CA ARG A 68 15.47 13.92 7.26
C ARG A 68 15.84 14.60 5.95
N LYS A 69 15.35 15.80 5.66
CA LYS A 69 15.49 16.49 4.36
C LYS A 69 16.91 16.64 3.83
N HIS A 70 17.93 16.62 4.70
CA HIS A 70 19.34 16.72 4.32
C HIS A 70 20.03 15.36 4.11
N LYS A 71 19.35 14.24 4.35
CA LYS A 71 19.88 12.88 4.18
C LYS A 71 19.60 12.39 2.76
N CYS A 72 20.18 13.03 1.76
CA CYS A 72 19.87 12.73 0.37
C CYS A 72 20.12 11.26 -0.01
N ILE A 73 19.16 10.66 -0.73
CA ILE A 73 19.30 9.33 -1.33
C ILE A 73 19.95 9.45 -2.71
N CYS A 74 19.50 10.43 -3.50
CA CYS A 74 20.03 10.68 -4.84
C CYS A 74 21.22 11.65 -4.80
N ASN A 75 22.31 11.36 -5.51
CA ASN A 75 23.43 12.31 -5.67
C ASN A 75 23.07 13.56 -6.51
N LYS A 76 21.97 13.52 -7.28
CA LYS A 76 21.57 14.57 -8.23
C LYS A 76 20.48 15.52 -7.73
N SER A 77 19.89 15.26 -6.57
CA SER A 77 18.78 16.06 -6.04
C SER A 77 19.30 17.33 -5.36
N LYS A 78 19.28 18.46 -6.08
CA LYS A 78 19.57 19.81 -5.54
C LYS A 78 18.35 20.49 -4.89
N GLY A 79 17.35 19.72 -4.46
CA GLY A 79 16.06 20.21 -3.93
C GLY A 79 15.96 20.22 -2.41
N LEU A 80 14.95 20.93 -1.88
CA LEU A 80 14.67 21.11 -0.44
C LEU A 80 14.28 19.83 0.31
N ASN A 81 13.91 18.75 -0.40
CA ASN A 81 13.68 17.40 0.13
C ASN A 81 14.29 16.37 -0.82
N CYS A 82 15.43 15.81 -0.46
CA CYS A 82 16.18 14.82 -1.26
C CYS A 82 16.18 13.41 -0.65
N TRP A 83 15.41 13.20 0.42
CA TRP A 83 15.25 11.91 1.07
C TRP A 83 14.19 11.04 0.35
N TYR A 84 13.79 9.92 0.95
CA TYR A 84 12.72 9.08 0.40
C TYR A 84 11.41 9.85 0.22
N LYS A 85 10.65 9.52 -0.81
CA LYS A 85 9.32 10.08 -1.06
C LYS A 85 8.26 9.04 -0.78
N PHE A 86 7.17 9.45 -0.12
CA PHE A 86 6.10 8.55 0.27
C PHE A 86 4.81 8.84 -0.49
N GLY A 87 4.21 7.78 -1.04
CA GLY A 87 2.86 7.79 -1.59
C GLY A 87 1.96 6.84 -0.80
N PHE A 88 0.70 7.24 -0.60
CA PHE A 88 -0.32 6.48 0.11
C PHE A 88 -1.52 6.30 -0.80
N ALA A 89 -1.80 5.05 -1.15
CA ALA A 89 -2.97 4.65 -1.90
C ALA A 89 -3.93 3.90 -0.98
N PHE A 90 -5.21 4.25 -1.04
CA PHE A 90 -6.25 3.61 -0.27
C PHE A 90 -7.26 2.91 -1.18
N LEU A 91 -7.71 1.73 -0.76
CA LEU A 91 -8.76 0.94 -1.40
C LEU A 91 -9.72 0.41 -0.36
N ARG A 92 -11.00 0.35 -0.72
CA ARG A 92 -12.00 -0.29 0.13
C ARG A 92 -11.78 -1.79 0.17
N GLU A 93 -11.71 -2.41 -0.99
CA GLU A 93 -11.51 -3.84 -1.18
C GLU A 93 -10.75 -4.05 -2.50
N ILE A 94 -10.01 -5.15 -2.61
CA ILE A 94 -9.31 -5.52 -3.84
C ILE A 94 -9.99 -6.71 -4.49
N PHE A 95 -10.32 -6.56 -5.77
CA PHE A 95 -10.89 -7.63 -6.58
C PHE A 95 -9.96 -7.92 -7.76
N PRO A 96 -9.51 -9.17 -7.94
CA PRO A 96 -8.80 -9.57 -9.14
C PRO A 96 -9.67 -9.39 -10.37
N VAL A 97 -9.06 -8.89 -11.45
CA VAL A 97 -9.66 -9.02 -12.77
C VAL A 97 -9.66 -10.49 -13.19
N ASP A 98 -10.67 -10.90 -13.96
CA ASP A 98 -10.78 -12.30 -14.39
C ASP A 98 -9.50 -12.74 -15.12
N GLY A 99 -8.90 -13.84 -14.64
CA GLY A 99 -7.65 -14.38 -15.17
C GLY A 99 -6.37 -13.79 -14.58
N ALA A 100 -6.43 -12.77 -13.72
CA ALA A 100 -5.24 -12.25 -13.01
C ALA A 100 -4.88 -13.04 -11.74
N VAL A 101 -5.78 -13.90 -11.27
CA VAL A 101 -5.53 -14.89 -10.22
C VAL A 101 -5.90 -16.23 -10.82
N SER A 102 -4.97 -17.18 -10.81
CA SER A 102 -5.16 -18.49 -11.41
C SER A 102 -4.60 -19.57 -10.52
N ASP A 103 -5.49 -20.45 -10.04
CA ASP A 103 -5.11 -21.65 -9.31
C ASP A 103 -4.19 -22.58 -10.12
N LEU A 104 -4.19 -22.45 -11.45
CA LEU A 104 -3.36 -23.23 -12.38
C LEU A 104 -1.92 -22.70 -12.50
N TYR A 105 -1.70 -21.41 -12.24
CA TYR A 105 -0.37 -20.77 -12.34
C TYR A 105 0.22 -20.41 -10.97
N GLY A 106 -0.52 -20.63 -9.88
CA GLY A 106 -0.07 -20.31 -8.51
C GLY A 106 -0.17 -18.83 -8.17
N ASP A 107 -0.74 -18.00 -9.06
CA ASP A 107 -0.93 -16.58 -8.81
C ASP A 107 -1.93 -16.40 -7.68
N SER A 108 -1.45 -15.90 -6.54
CA SER A 108 -2.28 -15.66 -5.36
C SER A 108 -2.85 -14.24 -5.37
N ILE A 109 -3.96 -14.03 -4.65
CA ILE A 109 -4.49 -12.67 -4.38
C ILE A 109 -3.42 -11.76 -3.74
N TYR A 110 -2.49 -12.34 -2.98
CA TYR A 110 -1.38 -11.63 -2.34
C TYR A 110 -0.42 -11.06 -3.41
N GLU A 111 -0.06 -11.87 -4.40
CA GLU A 111 0.77 -11.44 -5.52
C GLU A 111 0.06 -10.41 -6.40
N TYR A 112 -1.24 -10.57 -6.63
CA TYR A 112 -2.04 -9.57 -7.32
C TYR A 112 -2.01 -8.21 -6.60
N ALA A 113 -2.16 -8.20 -5.27
CA ALA A 113 -2.13 -6.98 -4.47
C ALA A 113 -0.75 -6.30 -4.45
N HIS A 114 0.34 -7.08 -4.38
CA HIS A 114 1.70 -6.55 -4.55
C HIS A 114 1.91 -5.93 -5.92
N ASN A 115 1.45 -6.60 -6.97
CA ASN A 115 1.49 -6.06 -8.34
C ASN A 115 0.62 -4.81 -8.47
N PHE A 116 -0.51 -4.74 -7.78
CA PHE A 116 -1.33 -3.53 -7.71
C PHE A 116 -0.51 -2.35 -7.19
N ALA A 117 0.10 -2.50 -6.00
CA ALA A 117 0.93 -1.46 -5.40
C ALA A 117 2.09 -1.06 -6.33
N ARG A 118 2.76 -2.03 -6.96
CA ARG A 118 3.83 -1.77 -7.93
C ARG A 118 3.36 -0.95 -9.13
N ILE A 119 2.26 -1.34 -9.76
CA ILE A 119 1.72 -0.65 -10.94
C ILE A 119 1.30 0.78 -10.59
N VAL A 120 0.64 0.99 -9.44
CA VAL A 120 0.26 2.34 -8.99
C VAL A 120 1.50 3.20 -8.78
N ARG A 121 2.53 2.68 -8.11
CA ARG A 121 3.79 3.41 -7.86
C ARG A 121 4.45 3.85 -9.17
N GLU A 122 4.62 2.90 -10.09
CA GLU A 122 5.24 3.15 -11.40
C GLU A 122 4.43 4.16 -12.22
N ARG A 123 3.10 4.12 -12.15
CA ARG A 123 2.22 5.07 -12.88
C ARG A 123 2.18 6.46 -12.25
N TRP A 124 2.40 6.57 -10.95
CA TRP A 124 2.49 7.88 -10.29
C TRP A 124 3.82 8.57 -10.58
N ASP A 125 4.89 7.82 -10.85
CA ASP A 125 6.22 8.31 -11.24
C ASP A 125 6.68 9.53 -10.41
N PHE A 126 6.53 9.43 -9.09
CA PHE A 126 6.81 10.53 -8.18
C PHE A 126 8.26 10.55 -7.67
N SER A 127 9.08 9.62 -8.16
CA SER A 127 10.51 9.50 -7.85
C SER A 127 11.34 10.37 -8.80
N SER A 128 12.56 10.71 -8.39
CA SER A 128 13.54 11.39 -9.26
C SER A 128 14.70 10.46 -9.65
N CYS A 129 14.96 9.45 -8.81
CA CYS A 129 16.00 8.45 -9.02
C CYS A 129 15.59 7.05 -8.53
N GLY A 130 14.32 6.82 -8.16
CA GLY A 130 13.85 5.58 -7.54
C GLY A 130 13.84 5.59 -6.02
N GLU A 131 13.78 6.77 -5.40
CA GLU A 131 13.68 6.99 -3.94
C GLU A 131 12.24 6.93 -3.39
N ASP A 132 11.30 6.47 -4.19
CA ASP A 132 9.87 6.42 -3.91
C ASP A 132 9.45 5.14 -3.18
N ILE A 133 8.52 5.28 -2.24
CA ILE A 133 7.87 4.19 -1.51
C ILE A 133 6.37 4.42 -1.61
N LEU A 134 5.64 3.45 -2.17
CA LEU A 134 4.18 3.45 -2.17
C LEU A 134 3.67 2.49 -1.12
N ILE A 135 2.80 2.98 -0.24
CA ILE A 135 2.06 2.19 0.74
C ILE A 135 0.62 2.09 0.24
N LEU A 136 0.17 0.88 -0.05
CA LEU A 136 -1.21 0.55 -0.41
C LEU A 136 -1.92 -0.01 0.82
N VAL A 137 -2.99 0.63 1.25
CA VAL A 137 -3.84 0.18 2.36
C VAL A 137 -5.18 -0.31 1.80
N VAL A 138 -5.48 -1.59 2.02
CA VAL A 138 -6.77 -2.19 1.66
C VAL A 138 -7.57 -2.39 2.94
N LEU A 139 -8.68 -1.68 3.10
CA LEU A 139 -9.44 -1.69 4.36
C LEU A 139 -10.16 -3.01 4.61
N GLN A 140 -10.78 -3.57 3.57
CA GLN A 140 -11.47 -4.85 3.63
C GLN A 140 -10.56 -5.90 3.02
N ARG A 141 -9.82 -6.59 3.88
CA ARG A 141 -8.97 -7.70 3.47
C ARG A 141 -9.77 -8.79 2.75
N PRO A 142 -9.33 -9.22 1.56
CA PRO A 142 -9.90 -10.38 0.88
C PRO A 142 -9.94 -11.62 1.76
N ALA A 143 -11.03 -12.38 1.71
CA ALA A 143 -11.21 -13.58 2.54
C ALA A 143 -10.07 -14.60 2.35
N GLN A 144 -9.48 -14.66 1.15
CA GLN A 144 -8.38 -15.54 0.79
C GLN A 144 -7.04 -15.15 1.46
N LEU A 145 -6.97 -13.99 2.11
CA LEU A 145 -5.82 -13.54 2.92
C LEU A 145 -6.05 -13.71 4.43
N VAL A 146 -7.16 -14.34 4.83
CA VAL A 146 -7.44 -14.68 6.22
C VAL A 146 -6.88 -16.09 6.47
N PRO A 147 -6.01 -16.30 7.48
CA PRO A 147 -5.52 -17.62 7.81
C PRO A 147 -6.67 -18.57 8.21
N ASP A 148 -6.65 -19.81 7.70
CA ASP A 148 -7.67 -20.86 7.97
C ASP A 148 -7.79 -21.26 9.46
N SER A 149 -6.88 -20.79 10.33
CA SER A 149 -6.77 -21.19 11.73
C SER A 149 -7.73 -20.47 12.70
N LEU A 150 -8.62 -19.60 12.22
CA LEU A 150 -9.65 -18.99 13.06
C LEU A 150 -10.93 -19.85 13.04
N PRO A 151 -11.39 -20.39 14.18
CA PRO A 151 -12.55 -21.27 14.21
C PRO A 151 -13.81 -20.51 13.79
N ASP A 152 -14.35 -21.00 12.67
CA ASP A 152 -15.53 -20.55 11.97
C ASP A 152 -16.78 -20.67 12.84
N SER A 153 -17.02 -19.66 13.68
CA SER A 153 -18.18 -19.61 14.58
C SER A 153 -19.21 -18.56 14.13
N SER A 154 -19.12 -18.07 12.89
CA SER A 154 -20.08 -17.08 12.36
C SER A 154 -20.47 -17.29 10.89
N GLN A 155 -20.47 -18.54 10.41
CA GLN A 155 -20.91 -18.85 9.03
C GLN A 155 -22.41 -18.62 8.75
N HIS A 156 -23.22 -18.18 9.72
CA HIS A 156 -24.62 -17.85 9.50
C HIS A 156 -25.01 -16.52 10.14
N GLN A 157 -24.74 -15.41 9.45
CA GLN A 157 -25.65 -14.26 9.31
C GLN A 157 -25.01 -13.14 8.47
N GLY A 158 -25.78 -12.59 7.53
CA GLY A 158 -25.38 -11.50 6.63
C GLY A 158 -25.20 -10.15 7.33
N ALA A 159 -24.14 -10.01 8.11
CA ALA A 159 -23.67 -8.74 8.66
C ALA A 159 -22.19 -8.59 8.36
N SER A 160 -21.82 -7.47 7.74
CA SER A 160 -20.48 -6.87 7.69
C SER A 160 -19.48 -7.47 8.69
N SER A 161 -18.82 -8.56 8.30
CA SER A 161 -17.59 -9.00 8.95
C SER A 161 -16.63 -7.82 8.83
N ASN A 162 -16.26 -7.21 9.96
CA ASN A 162 -15.21 -6.19 10.02
C ASN A 162 -13.90 -6.85 9.56
N ARG A 163 -13.73 -6.96 8.25
CA ARG A 163 -12.48 -7.41 7.64
C ARG A 163 -11.43 -6.37 8.00
N LEU A 164 -10.37 -6.83 8.63
CA LEU A 164 -9.30 -5.99 9.14
C LEU A 164 -8.45 -5.49 7.96
N PRO A 165 -7.88 -4.27 8.04
CA PRO A 165 -7.07 -3.75 6.96
C PRO A 165 -5.80 -4.60 6.75
N VAL A 166 -5.23 -4.45 5.56
CA VAL A 166 -3.94 -5.05 5.19
C VAL A 166 -3.13 -4.03 4.38
N ILE A 167 -1.83 -4.04 4.60
CA ILE A 167 -0.87 -3.11 4.02
C ILE A 167 0.00 -3.88 3.03
N PHE A 168 0.16 -3.31 1.84
CA PHE A 168 1.14 -3.72 0.83
C PHE A 168 2.07 -2.55 0.55
N VAL A 169 3.34 -2.83 0.27
CA VAL A 169 4.32 -1.77 0.01
C VAL A 169 5.09 -2.09 -1.26
N SER A 170 5.28 -1.07 -2.09
CA SER A 170 6.16 -1.13 -3.26
C SER A 170 7.30 -0.12 -3.12
N TYR A 171 8.50 -0.56 -3.46
CA TYR A 171 9.73 0.20 -3.29
C TYR A 171 10.36 0.55 -4.64
N GLY A 172 10.88 1.76 -4.77
CA GLY A 172 11.75 2.17 -5.86
C GLY A 172 13.15 1.58 -5.76
N SER A 173 13.90 1.61 -6.87
CA SER A 173 15.21 0.95 -6.99
C SER A 173 16.31 1.48 -6.07
N GLN A 174 16.13 2.66 -5.47
CA GLN A 174 17.10 3.28 -4.55
C GLN A 174 16.65 3.19 -3.09
N VAL A 175 15.52 2.55 -2.82
CA VAL A 175 15.13 2.21 -1.46
C VAL A 175 16.00 1.04 -1.03
N VAL A 176 17.05 1.36 -0.29
CA VAL A 176 17.99 0.38 0.25
C VAL A 176 18.28 0.74 1.68
N GLU A 177 18.18 -0.23 2.57
CA GLU A 177 18.61 -0.03 3.95
C GLU A 177 20.13 -0.04 4.02
N ARG A 178 20.72 1.11 4.38
CA ARG A 178 22.09 1.15 4.90
C ARG A 178 22.04 0.71 6.37
N PHE A 179 22.34 -0.55 6.64
CA PHE A 179 22.75 -0.92 7.99
C PHE A 179 24.01 -0.12 8.35
N GLY A 180 24.03 0.39 9.58
CA GLY A 180 25.00 1.38 10.05
C GLY A 180 26.43 1.02 9.69
N SER A 181 27.19 2.06 9.33
CA SER A 181 28.65 2.02 9.20
C SER A 181 29.26 1.55 10.53
N ALA A 182 29.50 0.25 10.64
CA ALA A 182 30.57 -0.27 11.46
C ALA A 182 31.77 -0.42 10.54
N GLU A 183 32.83 0.33 10.84
CA GLU A 183 34.13 0.24 10.20
C GLU A 183 34.58 -1.24 10.14
N GLY A 184 34.78 -1.78 8.94
CA GLY A 184 35.39 -3.10 8.78
C GLY A 184 34.74 -3.95 7.70
N PHE A 185 35.42 -4.01 6.55
CA PHE A 185 35.53 -5.17 5.65
C PHE A 185 34.34 -6.13 5.53
N HIS A 186 33.55 -5.93 4.48
CA HIS A 186 33.12 -6.88 3.44
C HIS A 186 31.76 -6.42 2.91
N ALA A 187 31.63 -6.36 1.59
CA ALA A 187 30.40 -5.98 0.91
C ALA A 187 29.24 -6.88 1.35
N MET A 188 28.39 -6.37 2.24
CA MET A 188 27.13 -7.02 2.58
C MET A 188 26.10 -6.70 1.51
N PRO A 189 25.30 -7.70 1.06
CA PRO A 189 24.27 -7.48 0.06
C PRO A 189 23.18 -6.60 0.66
N TYR A 190 22.83 -5.56 -0.09
CA TYR A 190 21.62 -4.78 0.09
C TYR A 190 20.41 -5.71 0.32
N SER A 191 19.73 -5.63 1.46
CA SER A 191 18.52 -6.43 1.74
C SER A 191 17.33 -5.52 2.04
N LEU A 192 16.23 -5.74 1.33
CA LEU A 192 14.91 -5.13 1.57
C LEU A 192 14.12 -5.83 2.69
N GLU A 193 14.63 -6.95 3.21
CA GLU A 193 13.96 -7.78 4.22
C GLU A 193 13.48 -7.02 5.47
N PRO A 194 14.19 -6.00 6.01
CA PRO A 194 13.75 -5.38 7.24
C PRO A 194 12.49 -4.52 7.10
N LEU A 195 12.35 -3.78 5.99
CA LEU A 195 11.12 -3.01 5.71
C LEU A 195 9.94 -3.93 5.47
N GLN A 196 10.15 -4.99 4.68
CA GLN A 196 9.11 -6.00 4.45
C GLN A 196 8.69 -6.66 5.77
N ARG A 197 9.67 -7.00 6.64
CA ARG A 197 9.39 -7.55 7.98
C ARG A 197 8.55 -6.60 8.84
N ILE A 198 8.83 -5.29 8.81
CA ILE A 198 8.01 -4.31 9.54
C ILE A 198 6.56 -4.32 9.02
N VAL A 199 6.38 -4.38 7.70
CA VAL A 199 5.05 -4.44 7.09
C VAL A 199 4.32 -5.73 7.49
N ASP A 200 5.03 -6.86 7.49
CA ASP A 200 4.47 -8.15 7.87
C ASP A 200 4.07 -8.16 9.36
N GLU A 201 4.93 -7.65 10.25
CA GLU A 201 4.63 -7.48 11.68
C GLU A 201 3.42 -6.55 11.92
N GLU A 202 3.32 -5.44 11.18
CA GLU A 202 2.14 -4.56 11.27
C GLU A 202 0.88 -5.23 10.75
N ASN A 203 0.97 -6.02 9.66
CA ASN A 203 -0.15 -6.80 9.15
C ASN A 203 -0.62 -7.89 10.12
N GLU A 204 0.28 -8.45 10.93
CA GLU A 204 -0.06 -9.35 12.04
C GLU A 204 -0.71 -8.59 13.20
N ARG A 205 -0.22 -7.40 13.56
CA ARG A 205 -0.86 -6.54 14.59
C ARG A 205 -2.27 -6.14 14.19
N LEU A 206 -2.46 -5.78 12.92
CA LEU A 206 -3.77 -5.46 12.36
C LEU A 206 -4.75 -6.63 12.46
N GLN A 207 -4.28 -7.87 12.32
CA GLN A 207 -5.10 -9.08 12.47
C GLN A 207 -5.55 -9.31 13.91
N ASN A 208 -4.67 -9.01 14.86
CA ASN A 208 -4.93 -9.24 16.28
C ASN A 208 -5.68 -8.08 16.95
N GLY A 209 -6.01 -7.04 16.17
CA GLY A 209 -6.46 -5.74 16.67
C GLY A 209 -5.29 -4.96 17.26
N TYR A 210 -5.18 -3.67 16.92
CA TYR A 210 -4.19 -2.82 17.59
C TYR A 210 -4.44 -2.87 19.10
N PRO A 211 -3.40 -3.10 19.93
CA PRO A 211 -3.58 -3.01 21.37
C PRO A 211 -4.11 -1.60 21.69
N LEU A 212 -5.24 -1.55 22.40
CA LEU A 212 -5.74 -0.29 22.94
C LEU A 212 -4.62 0.30 23.79
N GLN A 213 -4.09 1.46 23.37
CA GLN A 213 -3.15 2.21 24.20
C GLN A 213 -3.88 2.52 25.51
N ARG A 214 -3.42 1.94 26.62
CA ARG A 214 -3.90 2.22 27.97
C ARG A 214 -3.27 3.50 28.50
#